data_AF-A0A1V6CY63-F1
#
_entry.id   AF-A0A1V6CY63-F1
#
_cell.length_a   1.000
_cell.length_b   1.000
_cell.length_c   1.000
_cell.angle_alpha   90.00
_cell.angle_beta   90.00
_cell.angle_gamma   90.00
#
_symmetry.space_group_name_H-M   'P 1'
#
loop_
_entity.id
_entity.type
_entity.pdbx_description
1 polymer ?
#
loop_
_entity_poly.entity_id
_entity_poly.type
_entity_poly.pdbx_seq_one_letter_code
_entity_poly.pdbx_strand_id
1 'polypeptide(L)'
;MPSMAGQDLVQAVMLDKPYHWNEGYNSAFAQTHRDHGRKTYRVVAVDCGAKMNILRNLVEAGCDVTVVPASASAGEILQQKPDGLFISNGPGDPAAVTYMIQTLRELVGKVPIFGICLGHQLLGLALGAETYKLKFGHRGCNQPVRNQATGKVEITSQNHGFAVDEASLEASGAKVTHVNLNDMTVEGFTHGDQALFSVQYHPEASPGPHDATYLFDCFRDMMETGKAPTAEQMHAAQEKLAKAGQKTTAH
;
A
#
# COMPACT_ATOMS: atom_id res chain seq x y z
N MET A 1 -0.65 -2.86 -28.79
CA MET A 1 -1.27 -2.44 -27.51
C MET A 1 -1.23 -0.91 -27.48
N PRO A 2 -2.35 -0.21 -27.24
CA PRO A 2 -2.32 1.23 -27.02
C PRO A 2 -1.39 1.57 -25.83
N SER A 3 -0.79 2.77 -25.86
CA SER A 3 0.08 3.22 -24.77
C SER A 3 -0.74 3.48 -23.51
N MET A 4 -0.35 2.89 -22.37
CA MET A 4 -0.94 3.22 -21.07
C MET A 4 -0.63 4.66 -20.60
N ALA A 5 0.36 5.33 -21.18
CA ALA A 5 0.73 6.68 -20.79
C ALA A 5 -0.40 7.66 -21.10
N GLY A 6 -0.74 8.50 -20.13
CA GLY A 6 -1.83 9.47 -20.20
C GLY A 6 -3.24 8.87 -20.13
N GLN A 7 -3.39 7.58 -19.79
CA GLN A 7 -4.71 6.94 -19.69
C GLN A 7 -5.08 6.67 -18.23
N ASP A 8 -6.22 7.23 -17.82
CA ASP A 8 -6.90 6.85 -16.59
C ASP A 8 -7.68 5.55 -16.83
N LEU A 9 -7.02 4.43 -16.53
CA LEU A 9 -7.62 3.10 -16.63
C LEU A 9 -8.38 2.71 -15.35
N VAL A 10 -8.30 3.52 -14.29
CA VAL A 10 -9.03 3.28 -13.04
C VAL A 10 -10.54 3.37 -13.29
N GLN A 11 -10.97 4.31 -14.12
CA GLN A 11 -12.38 4.46 -14.53
C GLN A 11 -12.98 3.19 -15.11
N ALA A 12 -12.19 2.36 -15.79
CA ALA A 12 -12.67 1.14 -16.44
C ALA A 12 -12.87 -0.03 -15.47
N VAL A 13 -12.28 0.04 -14.26
CA VAL A 13 -12.32 -1.02 -13.24
C VAL A 13 -12.93 -0.55 -11.92
N MET A 14 -13.38 0.71 -11.86
CA MET A 14 -13.95 1.32 -10.67
C MET A 14 -15.28 0.66 -10.30
N LEU A 15 -15.52 0.57 -8.99
CA LEU A 15 -16.80 0.13 -8.44
C LEU A 15 -17.90 1.17 -8.70
N ASP A 16 -19.14 0.72 -8.82
CA ASP A 16 -20.30 1.63 -8.93
C ASP A 16 -20.74 2.17 -7.55
N LYS A 17 -20.62 1.35 -6.50
CA LYS A 17 -21.14 1.66 -5.16
C LYS A 17 -20.22 1.12 -4.06
N PRO A 18 -20.13 1.82 -2.92
CA PRO A 18 -19.44 1.30 -1.75
C PRO A 18 -20.03 -0.02 -1.26
N TYR A 19 -19.19 -0.88 -0.69
CA TYR A 19 -19.62 -2.12 -0.05
C TYR A 19 -18.75 -2.46 1.15
N HIS A 20 -19.26 -3.35 2.01
CA HIS A 20 -18.55 -3.83 3.19
C HIS A 20 -17.81 -5.14 2.88
N TRP A 21 -16.57 -5.27 3.33
CA TRP A 21 -15.77 -6.49 3.17
C TRP A 21 -15.37 -7.07 4.53
N ASN A 22 -15.72 -8.34 4.74
CA ASN A 22 -15.45 -9.06 6.00
C ASN A 22 -14.80 -10.44 5.79
N GLU A 23 -14.37 -10.75 4.58
CA GLU A 23 -13.73 -12.03 4.27
C GLU A 23 -12.22 -11.96 4.56
N GLY A 24 -11.75 -12.80 5.50
CA GLY A 24 -10.32 -13.04 5.73
C GLY A 24 -9.72 -14.02 4.74
N TYR A 25 -8.64 -14.70 5.12
CA TYR A 25 -8.06 -15.76 4.32
C TYR A 25 -9.02 -16.94 4.16
N ASN A 26 -9.19 -17.41 2.92
CA ASN A 26 -10.19 -18.41 2.56
C ASN A 26 -9.62 -19.63 1.80
N SER A 27 -8.30 -19.89 1.89
CA SER A 27 -7.68 -21.03 1.23
C SER A 27 -6.75 -21.81 2.17
N ALA A 28 -6.62 -23.12 1.93
CA ALA A 28 -5.72 -23.99 2.69
C ALA A 28 -4.22 -23.65 2.50
N PHE A 29 -3.90 -22.85 1.48
CA PHE A 29 -2.56 -22.37 1.18
C PHE A 29 -2.37 -20.90 1.58
N ALA A 30 -3.35 -20.30 2.25
CA ALA A 30 -3.23 -18.94 2.75
C ALA A 30 -2.28 -18.89 3.95
N GLN A 31 -1.83 -17.67 4.26
CA GLN A 31 -1.01 -17.43 5.45
C GLN A 31 -1.78 -17.80 6.72
N THR A 32 -1.06 -18.10 7.80
CA THR A 32 -1.67 -18.32 9.10
C THR A 32 -2.45 -17.10 9.56
N HIS A 33 -3.68 -17.32 10.06
CA HIS A 33 -4.47 -16.26 10.68
C HIS A 33 -3.67 -15.55 11.78
N ARG A 34 -3.82 -14.23 11.85
CA ARG A 34 -3.10 -13.43 12.83
C ARG A 34 -3.98 -13.17 14.05
N ASP A 35 -3.39 -13.27 15.24
CA ASP A 35 -4.03 -12.81 16.47
C ASP A 35 -3.65 -11.35 16.72
N HIS A 36 -4.65 -10.47 16.63
CA HIS A 36 -4.50 -9.03 16.80
C HIS A 36 -5.31 -8.49 17.98
N GLY A 37 -5.74 -9.36 18.88
CA GLY A 37 -6.58 -8.99 20.00
C GLY A 37 -8.00 -8.60 19.56
N ARG A 38 -8.71 -7.87 20.44
CA ARG A 38 -10.15 -7.60 20.29
C ARG A 38 -10.50 -6.26 19.65
N LYS A 39 -9.52 -5.36 19.47
CA LYS A 39 -9.78 -4.01 18.97
C LYS A 39 -9.82 -4.03 17.44
N THR A 40 -10.96 -3.66 16.88
CA THR A 40 -11.17 -3.57 15.44
C THR A 40 -11.02 -2.12 14.97
N TYR A 41 -10.31 -1.91 13.87
CA TYR A 41 -10.10 -0.58 13.27
C TYR A 41 -10.94 -0.39 12.02
N ARG A 42 -11.65 0.74 11.91
CA ARG A 42 -12.46 1.06 10.74
C ARG A 42 -11.57 1.60 9.63
N VAL A 43 -11.43 0.83 8.55
CA VAL A 43 -10.64 1.20 7.38
C VAL A 43 -11.56 1.49 6.21
N VAL A 44 -11.39 2.67 5.61
CA VAL A 44 -11.92 2.95 4.27
C VAL A 44 -10.86 2.55 3.26
N ALA A 45 -11.16 1.59 2.40
CA ALA A 45 -10.29 1.14 1.31
C ALA A 45 -10.79 1.72 -0.02
N VAL A 46 -9.99 2.57 -0.64
CA VAL A 46 -10.28 3.12 -1.97
C VAL A 46 -9.89 2.10 -3.03
N ASP A 47 -10.87 1.67 -3.82
CA ASP A 47 -10.69 0.70 -4.90
C ASP A 47 -10.35 1.41 -6.21
N CYS A 48 -9.09 1.26 -6.62
CA CYS A 48 -8.56 1.69 -7.91
C CYS A 48 -8.34 0.52 -8.89
N GLY A 49 -8.93 -0.66 -8.63
CA GLY A 49 -8.61 -1.94 -9.26
C GLY A 49 -8.02 -2.94 -8.25
N ALA A 50 -8.52 -2.92 -7.02
CA ALA A 50 -8.00 -3.62 -5.86
C ALA A 50 -7.97 -5.14 -6.06
N LYS A 51 -6.83 -5.74 -5.74
CA LYS A 51 -6.75 -7.20 -5.60
C LYS A 51 -7.46 -7.61 -4.31
N MET A 52 -8.34 -8.60 -4.38
CA MET A 52 -9.08 -9.12 -3.22
C MET A 52 -8.17 -9.53 -2.05
N ASN A 53 -6.95 -10.00 -2.33
CA ASN A 53 -6.03 -10.41 -1.26
C ASN A 53 -5.56 -9.25 -0.37
N ILE A 54 -5.58 -8.02 -0.88
CA ILE A 54 -5.33 -6.82 -0.07
C ILE A 54 -6.42 -6.70 1.00
N LEU A 55 -7.69 -6.81 0.61
CA LEU A 55 -8.83 -6.70 1.52
C LEU A 55 -8.80 -7.80 2.59
N ARG A 56 -8.42 -9.04 2.19
CA ARG A 56 -8.20 -10.15 3.13
C ARG A 56 -7.09 -9.83 4.13
N ASN A 57 -5.95 -9.28 3.69
CA ASN A 57 -4.87 -8.89 4.59
C ASN A 57 -5.30 -7.78 5.57
N LEU A 58 -6.15 -6.83 5.15
CA LEU A 58 -6.71 -5.82 6.05
C LEU A 58 -7.62 -6.43 7.12
N VAL A 59 -8.53 -7.34 6.74
CA VAL A 59 -9.38 -8.07 7.70
C VAL A 59 -8.53 -8.89 8.67
N GLU A 60 -7.54 -9.62 8.14
CA GLU A 60 -6.59 -10.39 8.94
C GLU A 60 -5.71 -9.52 9.82
N ALA A 61 -5.52 -8.24 9.48
CA ALA A 61 -4.87 -7.23 10.33
C ALA A 61 -5.79 -6.67 11.42
N GLY A 62 -7.04 -7.14 11.53
CA GLY A 62 -8.03 -6.69 12.52
C GLY A 62 -8.82 -5.45 12.07
N CYS A 63 -8.97 -5.24 10.76
CA CYS A 63 -9.71 -4.10 10.23
C CYS A 63 -11.16 -4.47 9.87
N ASP A 64 -12.06 -3.53 10.15
CA ASP A 64 -13.43 -3.48 9.62
C ASP A 64 -13.42 -2.65 8.35
N VAL A 65 -13.58 -3.28 7.18
CA VAL A 65 -13.24 -2.68 5.89
C VAL A 65 -14.50 -2.25 5.13
N THR A 66 -14.58 -0.95 4.82
CA THR A 66 -15.53 -0.42 3.83
C THR A 66 -14.78 -0.03 2.57
N VAL A 67 -15.16 -0.63 1.45
CA VAL A 67 -14.57 -0.38 0.14
C VAL A 67 -15.36 0.72 -0.56
N VAL A 68 -14.69 1.72 -1.09
CA VAL A 68 -15.29 2.87 -1.79
C VAL A 68 -14.68 3.03 -3.19
N PRO A 69 -15.42 3.57 -4.16
CA PRO A 69 -14.87 3.85 -5.48
C PRO A 69 -13.77 4.91 -5.42
N ALA A 70 -12.82 4.88 -6.37
CA ALA A 70 -11.78 5.90 -6.49
C ALA A 70 -12.34 7.34 -6.65
N SER A 71 -13.58 7.49 -7.13
CA SER A 71 -14.26 8.79 -7.25
C SER A 71 -14.77 9.37 -5.93
N ALA A 72 -14.68 8.63 -4.81
CA ALA A 72 -15.11 9.11 -3.50
C ALA A 72 -14.36 10.38 -3.10
N SER A 73 -15.11 11.40 -2.68
CA SER A 73 -14.55 12.67 -2.21
C SER A 73 -13.96 12.55 -0.81
N ALA A 74 -13.07 13.49 -0.46
CA ALA A 74 -12.51 13.57 0.90
C ALA A 74 -13.61 13.72 1.97
N GLY A 75 -14.68 14.46 1.66
CA GLY A 75 -15.83 14.63 2.55
C GLY A 75 -16.57 13.32 2.81
N GLU A 76 -16.86 12.53 1.77
CA GLU A 76 -17.52 11.23 1.90
C GLU A 76 -16.67 10.22 2.68
N ILE A 77 -15.36 10.24 2.48
CA ILE A 77 -14.42 9.39 3.21
C ILE A 77 -14.40 9.79 4.71
N LEU A 78 -14.25 11.08 5.02
CA LEU A 78 -14.20 11.56 6.40
C LEU A 78 -15.53 11.38 7.16
N GLN A 79 -16.67 11.43 6.46
CA GLN A 79 -17.99 11.17 7.07
C GLN A 79 -18.12 9.76 7.66
N GLN A 80 -17.37 8.79 7.13
CA GLN A 80 -17.31 7.43 7.66
C GLN A 80 -16.46 7.34 8.94
N LYS A 81 -15.78 8.43 9.32
CA LYS A 81 -14.90 8.53 10.49
C LYS A 81 -13.88 7.39 10.54
N PRO A 82 -13.11 7.14 9.47
CA PRO A 82 -12.16 6.03 9.44
C PRO A 82 -11.05 6.23 10.48
N ASP A 83 -10.59 5.13 11.05
CA ASP A 83 -9.36 5.08 11.83
C ASP A 83 -8.13 5.04 10.91
N GLY A 84 -8.31 4.58 9.65
CA GLY A 84 -7.29 4.64 8.60
C GLY A 84 -7.88 4.58 7.19
N LEU A 85 -7.12 5.10 6.24
CA LEU A 85 -7.42 5.11 4.82
C LEU A 85 -6.40 4.23 4.09
N PHE A 86 -6.90 3.33 3.26
CA PHE A 86 -6.08 2.46 2.43
C PHE A 86 -6.32 2.78 0.95
N ILE A 87 -5.26 2.91 0.15
CA ILE A 87 -5.35 3.16 -1.30
C ILE A 87 -4.78 1.96 -2.06
N SER A 88 -5.63 1.30 -2.84
CA SER A 88 -5.26 0.05 -3.50
C SER A 88 -4.31 0.22 -4.68
N ASN A 89 -3.87 -0.92 -5.20
CA ASN A 89 -3.30 -1.00 -6.53
C ASN A 89 -4.33 -0.63 -7.61
N GLY A 90 -3.85 -0.45 -8.84
CA GLY A 90 -4.71 -0.20 -10.00
C GLY A 90 -3.93 -0.13 -11.30
N PRO A 91 -4.63 -0.06 -12.45
CA PRO A 91 -4.04 0.05 -13.78
C PRO A 91 -3.84 1.52 -14.19
N GLY A 92 -3.08 1.73 -15.26
CA GLY A 92 -3.00 3.02 -15.96
C GLY A 92 -1.85 3.92 -15.51
N ASP A 93 -1.93 5.18 -15.94
CA ASP A 93 -0.98 6.23 -15.60
C ASP A 93 -1.45 6.98 -14.34
N PRO A 94 -0.67 6.99 -13.24
CA PRO A 94 -1.08 7.65 -12.00
C PRO A 94 -1.33 9.14 -12.19
N ALA A 95 -0.62 9.82 -13.10
CA ALA A 95 -0.78 11.25 -13.33
C ALA A 95 -2.13 11.60 -13.99
N ALA A 96 -2.79 10.63 -14.63
CA ALA A 96 -4.11 10.82 -15.23
C ALA A 96 -5.27 10.75 -14.20
N VAL A 97 -5.04 10.15 -13.03
CA VAL A 97 -6.07 9.93 -11.98
C VAL A 97 -6.23 11.18 -11.09
N THR A 98 -6.45 12.32 -11.74
CA THR A 98 -6.37 13.67 -11.12
C THR A 98 -7.34 13.88 -9.95
N TYR A 99 -8.54 13.32 -10.03
CA TYR A 99 -9.54 13.42 -8.96
C TYR A 99 -9.06 12.75 -7.67
N MET A 100 -8.40 11.59 -7.77
CA MET A 100 -7.92 10.86 -6.60
C MET A 100 -6.71 11.58 -5.98
N ILE A 101 -5.82 12.14 -6.81
CA ILE A 101 -4.71 12.97 -6.34
C ILE A 101 -5.26 14.18 -5.53
N GLN A 102 -6.31 14.83 -6.03
CA GLN A 102 -6.95 15.95 -5.33
C GLN A 102 -7.60 15.51 -4.01
N THR A 103 -8.35 14.41 -4.00
CA THR A 103 -8.92 13.84 -2.78
C THR A 103 -7.82 13.50 -1.75
N LEU A 104 -6.70 12.91 -2.18
CA LEU A 104 -5.59 12.58 -1.28
C LEU A 104 -4.93 13.82 -0.69
N ARG A 105 -4.72 14.89 -1.48
CA ARG A 105 -4.23 16.18 -0.97
C ARG A 105 -5.07 16.71 0.18
N GLU A 106 -6.38 16.51 0.13
CA GLU A 106 -7.30 16.93 1.17
C GLU A 106 -7.32 16.01 2.39
N LEU A 107 -6.89 14.75 2.27
CA LEU A 107 -6.92 13.74 3.33
C LEU A 107 -5.59 13.58 4.06
N VAL A 108 -4.48 13.89 3.39
CA VAL A 108 -3.15 13.87 3.97
C VAL A 108 -3.11 14.71 5.25
N GLY A 109 -2.63 14.11 6.35
CA GLY A 109 -2.57 14.75 7.67
C GLY A 109 -3.88 14.73 8.47
N LYS A 110 -4.99 14.23 7.91
CA LYS A 110 -6.27 14.11 8.63
C LYS A 110 -6.55 12.71 9.15
N VAL A 111 -6.08 11.69 8.44
CA VAL A 111 -6.23 10.27 8.79
C VAL A 111 -4.94 9.52 8.45
N PRO A 112 -4.60 8.43 9.15
CA PRO A 112 -3.53 7.52 8.76
C PRO A 112 -3.73 6.96 7.34
N ILE A 113 -2.72 7.02 6.47
CA ILE A 113 -2.85 6.55 5.07
C ILE A 113 -1.78 5.52 4.71
N PHE A 114 -2.22 4.39 4.13
CA PHE A 114 -1.34 3.39 3.53
C PHE A 114 -1.69 3.17 2.04
N GLY A 115 -0.69 3.30 1.16
CA GLY A 115 -0.86 3.09 -0.28
C GLY A 115 -0.02 1.94 -0.84
N ILE A 116 -0.59 1.16 -1.76
CA ILE A 116 0.09 0.05 -2.45
C ILE A 116 0.08 0.29 -3.97
N CYS A 117 1.24 0.14 -4.61
CA CYS A 117 1.42 0.19 -6.06
C CYS A 117 0.91 1.50 -6.70
N LEU A 118 -0.29 1.51 -7.30
CA LEU A 118 -0.90 2.75 -7.77
C LEU A 118 -1.15 3.71 -6.59
N GLY A 119 -1.60 3.21 -5.44
CA GLY A 119 -1.77 4.02 -4.24
C GLY A 119 -0.48 4.69 -3.75
N HIS A 120 0.67 4.03 -3.91
CA HIS A 120 1.98 4.64 -3.64
C HIS A 120 2.26 5.83 -4.57
N GLN A 121 2.00 5.67 -5.86
CA GLN A 121 2.22 6.71 -6.86
C GLN A 121 1.27 7.90 -6.64
N LEU A 122 -0.01 7.64 -6.38
CA LEU A 122 -1.01 8.66 -6.11
C LEU A 122 -0.69 9.46 -4.84
N LEU A 123 -0.17 8.81 -3.79
CA LEU A 123 0.28 9.50 -2.59
C LEU A 123 1.51 10.38 -2.87
N GLY A 124 2.47 9.91 -3.67
CA GLY A 124 3.61 10.73 -4.10
C GLY A 124 3.15 12.00 -4.84
N LEU A 125 2.26 11.85 -5.82
CA LEU A 125 1.67 12.95 -6.58
C LEU A 125 0.83 13.91 -5.71
N ALA A 126 0.15 13.37 -4.69
CA ALA A 126 -0.61 14.18 -3.74
C ALA A 126 0.32 15.04 -2.87
N LEU A 127 1.50 14.53 -2.50
CA LEU A 127 2.53 15.29 -1.80
C LEU A 127 3.27 16.30 -2.70
N GLY A 128 3.12 16.19 -4.02
CA GLY A 128 3.74 17.09 -4.99
C GLY A 128 4.97 16.51 -5.69
N ALA A 129 5.26 15.22 -5.50
CA ALA A 129 6.29 14.51 -6.26
C ALA A 129 5.85 14.31 -7.73
N GLU A 130 6.79 13.91 -8.57
CA GLU A 130 6.54 13.54 -9.97
C GLU A 130 6.55 12.01 -10.14
N THR A 131 5.95 11.54 -11.23
CA THR A 131 6.03 10.13 -11.65
C THR A 131 6.51 10.04 -13.09
N TYR A 132 7.23 8.97 -13.40
CA TYR A 132 7.74 8.73 -14.74
C TYR A 132 7.49 7.29 -15.17
N LYS A 133 7.43 7.09 -16.49
CA LYS A 133 7.23 5.77 -17.09
C LYS A 133 8.55 5.01 -17.17
N LEU A 134 8.58 3.79 -16.62
CA LEU A 134 9.70 2.87 -16.74
C LEU A 134 9.81 2.34 -18.18
N LYS A 135 11.05 2.06 -18.62
CA LYS A 135 11.31 1.54 -19.97
C LYS A 135 10.62 0.18 -20.22
N PHE A 136 10.67 -0.71 -19.23
CA PHE A 136 10.06 -2.05 -19.30
C PHE A 136 9.10 -2.35 -18.13
N GLY A 137 9.15 -1.54 -17.06
CA GLY A 137 8.40 -1.77 -15.82
C GLY A 137 8.91 -2.96 -15.02
N HIS A 138 8.41 -3.12 -13.80
CA HIS A 138 8.69 -4.29 -12.97
C HIS A 138 7.49 -5.24 -12.96
N ARG A 139 7.72 -6.46 -13.48
CA ARG A 139 6.71 -7.50 -13.64
C ARG A 139 7.30 -8.85 -13.27
N GLY A 140 7.10 -9.28 -12.04
CA GLY A 140 7.68 -10.53 -11.55
C GLY A 140 7.50 -10.72 -10.05
N CYS A 141 7.85 -11.92 -9.57
CA CYS A 141 7.77 -12.31 -8.15
C CYS A 141 9.15 -12.46 -7.50
N ASN A 142 10.19 -11.91 -8.13
CA ASN A 142 11.60 -12.07 -7.74
C ASN A 142 12.34 -10.73 -7.65
N GLN A 143 11.63 -9.62 -7.42
CA GLN A 143 12.23 -8.28 -7.39
C GLN A 143 12.84 -8.00 -6.01
N PRO A 144 14.16 -7.81 -5.90
CA PRO A 144 14.83 -7.56 -4.64
C PRO A 144 14.65 -6.10 -4.22
N VAL A 145 13.99 -5.88 -3.08
CA VAL A 145 13.77 -4.55 -2.51
C VAL A 145 14.51 -4.44 -1.20
N ARG A 146 15.30 -3.38 -1.02
CA ARG A 146 16.02 -3.10 0.22
C ARG A 146 15.33 -2.00 1.01
N ASN A 147 15.04 -2.26 2.27
CA ASN A 147 14.71 -1.23 3.24
C ASN A 147 15.99 -0.44 3.59
N GLN A 148 16.02 0.84 3.26
CA GLN A 148 17.24 1.67 3.35
C GLN A 148 17.75 1.81 4.78
N ALA A 149 16.85 1.93 5.75
CA ALA A 149 17.23 2.19 7.13
C ALA A 149 17.73 0.93 7.85
N THR A 150 17.23 -0.25 7.48
CA THR A 150 17.59 -1.52 8.15
C THR A 150 18.59 -2.36 7.36
N GLY A 151 18.75 -2.10 6.06
CA GLY A 151 19.57 -2.90 5.15
C GLY A 151 18.96 -4.26 4.79
N LYS A 152 17.79 -4.64 5.33
CA LYS A 152 17.13 -5.91 5.01
C LYS A 152 16.61 -5.89 3.57
N VAL A 153 16.70 -7.05 2.93
CA VAL A 153 16.26 -7.28 1.55
C VAL A 153 15.07 -8.23 1.56
N GLU A 154 14.03 -7.84 0.84
CA GLU A 154 12.80 -8.61 0.60
C GLU A 154 12.76 -9.03 -0.86
N ILE A 155 12.29 -10.25 -1.13
CA ILE A 155 11.89 -10.63 -2.48
C ILE A 155 10.41 -10.28 -2.61
N THR A 156 10.06 -9.51 -3.64
CA THR A 156 8.72 -8.91 -3.75
C THR A 156 8.04 -9.25 -5.08
N SER A 157 6.71 -9.23 -5.04
CA SER A 157 5.86 -9.25 -6.23
C SER A 157 5.63 -7.83 -6.73
N GLN A 158 5.91 -7.59 -8.01
CA GLN A 158 5.76 -6.27 -8.63
C GLN A 158 5.02 -6.37 -9.96
N ASN A 159 4.18 -5.38 -10.22
CA ASN A 159 3.45 -5.26 -11.48
C ASN A 159 3.13 -3.78 -11.80
N HIS A 160 4.15 -2.95 -12.02
CA HIS A 160 3.97 -1.53 -12.33
C HIS A 160 4.83 -1.09 -13.52
N GLY A 161 4.34 -0.08 -14.24
CA GLY A 161 5.03 0.53 -15.39
C GLY A 161 5.48 1.98 -15.14
N PHE A 162 5.18 2.51 -13.97
CA PHE A 162 5.52 3.87 -13.54
C PHE A 162 6.23 3.80 -12.20
N ALA A 163 7.04 4.79 -11.89
CA ALA A 163 7.72 4.94 -10.61
C ALA A 163 7.62 6.40 -10.14
N VAL A 164 7.74 6.60 -8.84
CA VAL A 164 7.87 7.94 -8.25
C VAL A 164 9.32 8.40 -8.40
N ASP A 165 9.52 9.66 -8.76
CA ASP A 165 10.84 10.26 -8.83
C ASP A 165 11.36 10.61 -7.42
N GLU A 166 12.57 10.14 -7.10
CA GLU A 166 13.17 10.28 -5.76
C GLU A 166 13.41 11.74 -5.38
N ALA A 167 13.99 12.54 -6.30
CA ALA A 167 14.36 13.92 -6.00
C ALA A 167 13.12 14.80 -5.74
N SER A 168 12.08 14.67 -6.56
CA SER A 168 10.82 15.39 -6.38
C SER A 168 10.07 14.94 -5.12
N LEU A 169 10.16 13.66 -4.74
CA LEU A 169 9.59 13.13 -3.51
C LEU A 169 10.31 13.65 -2.26
N GLU A 170 11.64 13.69 -2.27
CA GLU A 170 12.40 14.29 -1.16
C GLU A 170 12.15 15.79 -1.04
N ALA A 171 12.00 16.49 -2.16
CA ALA A 171 11.62 17.91 -2.20
C ALA A 171 10.23 18.16 -1.59
N SER A 172 9.36 17.16 -1.56
CA SER A 172 8.05 17.24 -0.88
C SER A 172 8.12 17.01 0.63
N GLY A 173 9.29 16.73 1.20
CA GLY A 173 9.49 16.41 2.62
C GLY A 173 9.25 14.94 2.98
N ALA A 174 8.91 14.10 2.01
CA ALA A 174 8.85 12.65 2.21
C ALA A 174 10.26 12.05 2.26
N LYS A 175 10.37 10.85 2.85
CA LYS A 175 11.63 10.11 2.97
C LYS A 175 11.49 8.75 2.30
N VAL A 176 12.39 8.42 1.38
CA VAL A 176 12.46 7.11 0.76
C VAL A 176 12.79 6.06 1.82
N THR A 177 11.98 5.01 1.90
CA THR A 177 12.18 3.89 2.85
C THR A 177 12.68 2.65 2.16
N HIS A 178 12.29 2.42 0.90
CA HIS A 178 12.63 1.22 0.15
C HIS A 178 13.10 1.57 -1.26
N VAL A 179 14.10 0.82 -1.75
CA VAL A 179 14.62 0.96 -3.12
C VAL A 179 14.78 -0.40 -3.77
N ASN A 180 14.58 -0.46 -5.08
CA ASN A 180 14.83 -1.65 -5.89
C ASN A 180 16.35 -1.85 -6.02
N LEU A 181 16.86 -3.06 -5.78
CA LEU A 181 18.31 -3.31 -5.89
C LEU A 181 18.80 -3.52 -7.32
N ASN A 182 17.91 -3.74 -8.30
CA ASN A 182 18.30 -3.92 -9.69
C ASN A 182 18.57 -2.59 -10.39
N ASP A 183 17.78 -1.56 -10.11
CA ASP A 183 17.81 -0.28 -10.84
C ASP A 183 17.63 0.97 -9.97
N MET A 184 17.61 0.80 -8.65
CA MET A 184 17.56 1.88 -7.66
C MET A 184 16.29 2.74 -7.69
N THR A 185 15.20 2.28 -8.32
CA THR A 185 13.93 3.02 -8.28
C THR A 185 13.33 3.02 -6.87
N VAL A 186 12.55 4.07 -6.55
CA VAL A 186 11.79 4.16 -5.30
C VAL A 186 10.77 3.03 -5.21
N GLU A 187 10.80 2.29 -4.10
CA GLU A 187 9.90 1.17 -3.83
C GLU A 187 9.02 1.40 -2.60
N GLY A 188 9.25 2.49 -1.87
CA GLY A 188 8.45 2.86 -0.71
C GLY A 188 8.94 4.15 -0.09
N PHE A 189 8.03 4.85 0.58
CA PHE A 189 8.36 6.07 1.31
C PHE A 189 7.45 6.24 2.54
N THR A 190 7.86 7.16 3.40
CA THR A 190 7.10 7.61 4.57
C THR A 190 7.16 9.13 4.65
N HIS A 191 6.26 9.75 5.41
CA HIS A 191 6.31 11.17 5.71
C HIS A 191 6.49 11.37 7.22
N GLY A 192 7.54 12.07 7.65
CA GLY A 192 7.89 12.16 9.07
C GLY A 192 6.79 12.78 9.94
N ASP A 193 6.19 13.86 9.46
CA ASP A 193 5.21 14.63 10.23
C ASP A 193 3.75 14.14 10.06
N GLN A 194 3.52 13.14 9.19
CA GLN A 194 2.18 12.67 8.85
C GLN A 194 2.11 11.16 9.06
N ALA A 195 0.98 10.65 9.54
CA ALA A 195 0.75 9.22 9.63
C ALA A 195 0.55 8.61 8.22
N LEU A 196 1.63 8.49 7.46
CA LEU A 196 1.57 8.08 6.06
C LEU A 196 2.80 7.25 5.70
N PHE A 197 2.57 6.09 5.09
CA PHE A 197 3.61 5.35 4.37
C PHE A 197 3.02 4.64 3.15
N SER A 198 3.88 4.20 2.24
CA SER A 198 3.45 3.47 1.05
C SER A 198 4.55 2.56 0.52
N VAL A 199 4.15 1.58 -0.29
CA VAL A 199 5.07 0.70 -1.03
C VAL A 199 4.61 0.51 -2.48
N GLN A 200 5.56 0.44 -3.40
CA GLN A 200 5.31 0.31 -4.84
C GLN A 200 5.03 -1.14 -5.26
N TYR A 201 5.53 -2.11 -4.49
CA TYR A 201 5.32 -3.54 -4.67
C TYR A 201 4.03 -4.03 -3.99
N HIS A 202 3.73 -5.32 -4.14
CA HIS A 202 2.50 -5.96 -3.69
C HIS A 202 2.72 -6.83 -2.45
N PRO A 203 2.64 -6.27 -1.23
CA PRO A 203 2.85 -7.03 0.00
C PRO A 203 1.77 -8.07 0.26
N GLU A 204 0.58 -7.94 -0.35
CA GLU A 204 -0.44 -8.98 -0.32
C GLU A 204 -0.07 -10.22 -1.15
N ALA A 205 0.93 -10.11 -2.03
CA ALA A 205 1.35 -11.14 -2.98
C ALA A 205 0.18 -11.72 -3.80
N SER A 206 0.10 -13.04 -3.96
CA SER A 206 -0.94 -13.74 -4.74
C SER A 206 -0.92 -13.38 -6.24
N PRO A 207 0.02 -13.94 -7.03
CA PRO A 207 1.08 -14.88 -6.62
C PRO A 207 2.31 -14.19 -6.01
N GLY A 208 3.16 -14.97 -5.33
CA GLY A 208 4.50 -14.57 -4.88
C GLY A 208 4.76 -14.66 -3.38
N PRO A 209 5.93 -14.19 -2.92
CA PRO A 209 6.40 -14.35 -1.54
C PRO A 209 5.59 -13.52 -0.53
N HIS A 210 5.51 -14.01 0.70
CA HIS A 210 4.72 -13.39 1.78
C HIS A 210 5.56 -12.50 2.70
N ASP A 211 6.83 -12.24 2.34
CA ASP A 211 7.84 -11.58 3.17
C ASP A 211 7.46 -10.15 3.61
N ALA A 212 6.56 -9.51 2.88
CA ALA A 212 6.18 -8.11 3.06
C ALA A 212 4.83 -7.91 3.77
N THR A 213 4.15 -8.98 4.18
CA THR A 213 2.78 -8.88 4.73
C THR A 213 2.75 -8.21 6.11
N TYR A 214 3.91 -8.04 6.75
CA TYR A 214 4.06 -7.28 8.01
C TYR A 214 3.65 -5.81 7.86
N LEU A 215 3.66 -5.26 6.65
CA LEU A 215 3.26 -3.86 6.40
C LEU A 215 1.80 -3.59 6.78
N PHE A 216 0.93 -4.60 6.72
CA PHE A 216 -0.45 -4.48 7.22
C PHE A 216 -0.51 -4.38 8.75
N ASP A 217 0.43 -5.02 9.48
CA ASP A 217 0.55 -4.84 10.93
C ASP A 217 1.05 -3.43 11.26
N CYS A 218 2.03 -2.92 10.50
CA CYS A 218 2.50 -1.55 10.63
C CYS A 218 1.38 -0.53 10.38
N PHE A 219 0.49 -0.79 9.42
CA PHE A 219 -0.68 0.06 9.18
C PHE A 219 -1.64 0.06 10.38
N ARG A 220 -1.94 -1.12 10.96
CA ARG A 220 -2.75 -1.19 12.19
C ARG A 220 -2.11 -0.39 13.33
N ASP A 221 -0.82 -0.59 13.57
CA ASP A 221 -0.12 0.10 14.66
C ASP A 221 -0.04 1.62 14.42
N MET A 222 0.01 2.05 13.15
CA MET A 222 -0.09 3.46 12.77
C MET A 222 -1.47 4.05 13.09
N MET A 223 -2.56 3.29 12.90
CA MET A 223 -3.91 3.73 13.30
C MET A 223 -4.06 3.88 14.82
N GLU A 224 -3.38 3.02 15.60
CA GLU A 224 -3.34 3.13 17.07
C GLU A 224 -2.55 4.37 17.53
N THR A 225 -1.39 4.61 16.92
CA THR A 225 -0.41 5.59 17.42
C THR A 225 -0.53 6.98 16.79
N GLY A 226 -1.19 7.09 15.62
CA GLY A 226 -1.22 8.31 14.83
C GLY A 226 0.14 8.71 14.27
N LYS A 227 1.11 7.79 14.19
CA LYS A 227 2.49 8.05 13.75
C LYS A 227 2.92 7.06 12.68
N ALA A 228 3.61 7.55 11.66
CA ALA A 228 4.18 6.69 10.64
C ALA A 228 5.15 5.67 11.27
N PRO A 229 5.18 4.42 10.77
CA PRO A 229 6.08 3.40 11.29
C PRO A 229 7.55 3.81 11.10
N THR A 230 8.34 3.71 12.17
CA THR A 230 9.80 3.88 12.08
C THR A 230 10.44 2.68 11.42
N ALA A 231 11.70 2.83 10.99
CA ALA A 231 12.49 1.74 10.45
C ALA A 231 12.60 0.56 11.42
N GLU A 232 12.81 0.84 12.71
CA GLU A 232 12.92 -0.18 13.76
C GLU A 232 11.59 -0.90 13.97
N GLN A 233 10.46 -0.20 13.87
CA GLN A 233 9.13 -0.82 13.97
C GLN A 233 8.84 -1.72 12.77
N MET A 234 9.14 -1.29 11.54
CA MET A 234 9.05 -2.13 10.35
C MET A 234 9.95 -3.37 10.49
N HIS A 235 11.18 -3.18 10.96
CA HIS A 235 12.11 -4.28 11.20
C HIS A 235 11.57 -5.31 12.19
N ALA A 236 11.07 -4.84 13.34
CA ALA A 236 10.52 -5.72 14.38
C ALA A 236 9.29 -6.48 13.88
N ALA A 237 8.41 -5.82 13.12
CA ALA A 237 7.25 -6.45 12.50
C ALA A 237 7.66 -7.54 11.50
N GLN A 238 8.68 -7.27 10.68
CA GLN A 238 9.24 -8.24 9.73
C GLN A 238 9.87 -9.44 10.44
N GLU A 239 10.61 -9.25 11.53
CA GLU A 239 11.17 -10.37 12.31
C GLU A 239 10.10 -11.24 12.95
N LYS A 240 9.01 -10.61 13.43
CA LYS A 240 7.87 -11.32 13.99
C LYS A 240 7.23 -12.23 12.93
N LEU A 241 7.08 -11.74 11.71
CA LEU A 241 6.56 -12.51 10.58
C LEU A 241 7.46 -13.72 10.24
N ALA A 242 8.78 -13.50 10.14
CA ALA A 242 9.74 -14.57 9.85
C ALA A 242 9.71 -15.68 10.91
N LYS A 243 9.61 -15.32 12.20
CA LYS A 243 9.49 -16.27 13.32
C LYS A 243 8.17 -17.05 13.30
N ALA A 244 7.08 -16.43 12.84
CA ALA A 244 5.79 -17.11 12.71
C ALA A 244 5.82 -18.19 11.62
N GLY A 245 6.43 -17.91 10.47
CA GLY A 245 6.56 -18.87 9.37
C GLY A 245 7.42 -20.09 9.70
N GLN A 246 8.47 -19.93 10.51
CA GLN A 246 9.33 -21.06 10.94
C GLN A 246 8.62 -22.04 11.87
N LYS A 247 7.64 -21.59 12.65
CA LYS A 247 6.85 -22.46 13.54
C LYS A 247 5.86 -23.34 12.78
N THR A 248 5.44 -22.93 11.59
CA THR A 248 4.46 -23.67 10.76
C THR A 248 5.10 -24.81 9.96
N THR A 249 6.41 -24.75 9.70
CA THR A 249 7.16 -25.76 8.92
C THR A 249 7.75 -26.91 9.75
N ALA A 250 7.52 -26.91 11.06
CA ALA A 250 8.12 -27.87 12.01
C ALA A 250 7.20 -29.06 12.38
N HIS A 251 6.16 -29.33 11.59
CA HIS A 251 5.22 -30.43 11.81
C HIS A 251 5.04 -31.28 10.54
#